data_AF-X1IHD8-F1
#
_entry.id   AF-X1IHD8-F1
#
_cell.length_a   1.000
_cell.length_b   1.000
_cell.length_c   1.000
_cell.angle_alpha   90.00
_cell.angle_beta   90.00
_cell.angle_gamma   90.00
#
_symmetry.space_group_name_H-M   'P 1'
#
loop_
_entity.id
_entity.type
_entity.pdbx_description
1 polymer ?
#
loop_
_entity_poly.entity_id
_entity_poly.type
_entity_poly.pdbx_seq_one_letter_code
_entity_poly.pdbx_strand_id
1 'polypeptide(L)'
;MSKKIDEEIEMTLNSLRRRGIEARFAENREVARKMIVDMVPENWIVGCGDSTTIRSTGVLQDLVDMGNRVLNPFIWPKVMREKPQKWPLRLMKQTSQGCDVFL
;
A
#
# COMPACT_ATOMS: atom_id res chain seq x y z
N MET A 1 9.06 -8.92 -27.65
CA MET A 1 10.26 -9.65 -27.18
C MET A 1 10.16 -9.73 -25.66
N SER A 2 9.90 -10.93 -25.10
CA SER A 2 9.89 -11.11 -23.64
C SER A 2 11.33 -11.03 -23.15
N LYS A 3 11.66 -10.03 -22.33
CA LYS A 3 12.97 -9.96 -21.69
C LYS A 3 13.08 -11.13 -20.72
N LYS A 4 14.19 -11.86 -20.74
CA LYS A 4 14.45 -12.94 -19.78
C LYS A 4 14.50 -12.29 -18.39
N ILE A 5 13.68 -12.77 -17.44
CA ILE A 5 13.74 -12.31 -16.05
C ILE A 5 15.12 -12.68 -15.51
N ASP A 6 15.73 -11.75 -14.77
CA ASP A 6 17.03 -11.96 -14.14
C ASP A 6 16.96 -13.14 -13.14
N GLU A 7 18.02 -13.94 -13.08
CA GLU A 7 18.11 -15.08 -12.17
C GLU A 7 17.93 -14.64 -10.70
N GLU A 8 18.41 -13.45 -10.34
CA GLU A 8 18.25 -12.89 -8.99
C GLU A 8 16.78 -12.57 -8.67
N ILE A 9 16.04 -12.05 -9.65
CA ILE A 9 14.61 -11.75 -9.52
C ILE A 9 13.83 -13.06 -9.34
N GLU A 10 14.12 -14.06 -10.16
CA GLU A 10 13.46 -15.36 -10.08
C GLU A 10 13.73 -16.07 -8.74
N MET A 11 14.98 -16.05 -8.28
CA MET A 11 15.36 -16.56 -6.96
C MET A 11 14.61 -15.84 -5.83
N THR A 12 14.47 -14.52 -5.92
CA THR A 12 13.75 -13.71 -4.93
C THR A 12 12.25 -14.06 -4.91
N LEU A 13 11.61 -14.14 -6.08
CA LEU A 13 10.21 -14.53 -6.20
C LEU A 13 9.96 -15.91 -5.59
N ASN A 14 10.81 -16.89 -5.89
CA ASN A 14 10.70 -18.24 -5.35
C ASN A 14 10.88 -18.28 -3.83
N SER A 15 11.80 -17.46 -3.30
CA SER A 15 12.04 -17.34 -1.85
C SER A 15 10.86 -16.72 -1.10
N LEU A 16 10.17 -15.74 -1.69
CA LEU A 16 8.97 -15.12 -1.13
C LEU A 16 7.78 -16.08 -1.17
N ARG A 17 7.56 -16.76 -2.31
CA ARG A 17 6.49 -17.75 -2.48
C ARG A 17 6.63 -18.92 -1.52
N ARG A 18 7.86 -19.41 -1.28
CA ARG A 18 8.15 -20.44 -0.26
C ARG A 18 7.75 -20.03 1.16
N ARG A 19 7.62 -18.73 1.44
CA ARG A 19 7.18 -18.18 2.73
C ARG A 19 5.68 -17.85 2.75
N GLY A 20 4.93 -18.25 1.73
CA GLY A 20 3.48 -17.96 1.63
C GLY A 20 3.16 -16.55 1.17
N ILE A 21 4.14 -15.79 0.66
CA ILE A 21 3.93 -14.45 0.13
C ILE A 21 3.67 -14.55 -1.37
N GLU A 22 2.51 -14.06 -1.83
CA GLU A 22 2.18 -14.02 -3.25
C GLU A 22 2.98 -12.92 -3.98
N ALA A 23 4.21 -13.26 -4.37
CA ALA A 23 5.09 -12.33 -5.08
C ALA A 23 4.86 -12.34 -6.59
N ARG A 24 4.71 -11.14 -7.16
CA ARG A 24 4.58 -10.87 -8.60
C ARG A 24 5.67 -9.89 -9.05
N PHE A 25 6.19 -10.09 -10.25
CA PHE A 25 7.17 -9.19 -10.84
C PHE A 25 6.48 -8.18 -11.76
N ALA A 26 6.86 -6.91 -11.63
CA ALA A 26 6.44 -5.84 -12.50
C ALA A 26 7.68 -5.15 -13.09
N GLU A 27 7.73 -5.04 -14.42
CA GLU A 27 8.89 -4.50 -15.14
C GLU A 27 9.10 -2.99 -14.89
N ASN A 28 8.03 -2.27 -14.57
CA ASN A 28 8.04 -0.84 -14.36
C ASN A 28 6.88 -0.41 -13.46
N ARG A 29 6.83 0.90 -13.18
CA ARG A 29 5.86 1.53 -12.28
C ARG A 29 4.43 1.35 -12.76
N GLU A 30 4.20 1.50 -14.06
CA GLU A 30 2.89 1.47 -14.69
C GLU A 30 2.30 0.05 -14.61
N VAL A 31 3.12 -0.96 -14.88
CA VAL A 31 2.76 -2.37 -14.74
C VAL A 31 2.46 -2.71 -13.28
N ALA A 32 3.28 -2.24 -12.34
CA ALA A 32 3.05 -2.46 -10.91
C ALA A 32 1.73 -1.83 -10.44
N ARG A 33 1.49 -0.57 -10.81
CA ARG A 33 0.26 0.16 -10.50
C ARG A 33 -0.97 -0.59 -11.02
N LYS A 34 -0.96 -0.99 -12.30
CA LYS A 34 -2.06 -1.75 -12.91
C LYS A 34 -2.31 -3.09 -12.21
N MET A 35 -1.24 -3.86 -11.96
CA MET A 35 -1.37 -5.14 -11.27
C MET A 35 -2.04 -4.99 -9.89
N ILE A 36 -1.68 -3.96 -9.12
CA ILE A 36 -2.28 -3.72 -7.80
C ILE A 36 -3.76 -3.35 -7.94
N VAL A 37 -4.11 -2.42 -8.83
CA VAL A 37 -5.52 -2.00 -9.03
C VAL A 37 -6.39 -3.17 -9.46
N ASP A 38 -5.91 -4.00 -10.40
CA ASP A 38 -6.65 -5.17 -10.89
C ASP A 38 -6.87 -6.25 -9.81
N MET A 39 -6.04 -6.27 -8.75
CA MET A 39 -6.14 -7.25 -7.65
C MET A 39 -7.08 -6.79 -6.54
N VAL A 40 -7.30 -5.49 -6.38
CA VAL A 40 -8.08 -4.94 -5.26
C VAL A 40 -9.54 -4.76 -5.69
N PRO A 41 -10.51 -5.38 -5.00
CA PRO A 41 -11.92 -5.16 -5.31
C PRO A 41 -12.36 -3.72 -5.02
N GLU A 42 -13.42 -3.25 -5.68
CA GLU A 42 -14.02 -1.94 -5.42
C GLU A 42 -14.76 -1.90 -4.07
N ASN A 43 -14.92 -0.69 -3.51
CA ASN A 43 -15.63 -0.42 -2.24
C ASN A 43 -15.09 -1.15 -1.00
N TRP A 44 -13.82 -1.57 -1.03
CA TRP A 44 -13.14 -2.20 0.09
C TRP A 44 -12.43 -1.19 1.00
N ILE A 45 -12.09 -1.65 2.20
CA ILE A 45 -11.19 -0.93 3.11
C ILE A 45 -9.78 -1.45 2.86
N VAL A 46 -8.89 -0.57 2.40
CA VAL A 46 -7.51 -0.93 2.04
C VAL A 46 -6.55 -0.28 3.02
N GLY A 47 -5.78 -1.10 3.75
CA GLY A 47 -4.66 -0.62 4.55
C GLY A 47 -3.39 -0.51 3.71
N CYS A 48 -2.62 0.55 3.92
CA CYS A 48 -1.33 0.75 3.27
C CYS A 48 -0.24 0.81 4.34
N GLY A 49 0.75 -0.08 4.24
CA GLY A 49 1.98 0.07 5.02
C GLY A 49 2.75 1.31 4.56
N ASP A 50 3.62 1.84 5.41
CA ASP A 50 4.35 3.10 5.22
C ASP A 50 5.47 3.04 4.15
N SER A 51 5.13 2.54 2.95
CA SER A 51 6.06 2.32 1.85
C SER A 51 6.19 3.56 0.95
N THR A 52 7.43 4.03 0.80
CA THR A 52 7.79 5.06 -0.17
C THR A 52 7.50 4.62 -1.61
N THR A 53 7.67 3.34 -1.91
CA THR A 53 7.38 2.75 -3.23
C THR A 53 5.89 2.79 -3.55
N ILE A 54 5.01 2.42 -2.62
CA ILE A 54 3.57 2.49 -2.84
C ILE A 54 3.14 3.94 -3.12
N ARG A 55 3.68 4.90 -2.37
CA ARG A 55 3.42 6.32 -2.60
C ARG A 55 3.93 6.79 -3.97
N SER A 56 5.12 6.38 -4.40
CA SER A 56 5.69 6.80 -5.69
C SER A 56 5.03 6.16 -6.91
N THR A 57 4.34 5.03 -6.74
CA THR A 57 3.57 4.38 -7.83
C THR A 57 2.29 5.13 -8.18
N GLY A 58 1.75 5.98 -7.28
CA GLY A 58 0.48 6.68 -7.48
C GLY A 58 -0.78 5.82 -7.22
N VAL A 59 -0.61 4.54 -6.88
CA VAL A 59 -1.72 3.58 -6.75
C VAL A 59 -2.75 3.94 -5.69
N LEU A 60 -2.35 4.67 -4.65
CA LEU A 60 -3.27 5.06 -3.57
C LEU A 60 -4.40 5.96 -4.08
N GLN A 61 -4.10 6.85 -5.05
CA GLN A 61 -5.12 7.70 -5.63
C GLN A 61 -6.11 6.89 -6.47
N ASP A 62 -5.62 5.92 -7.25
CA ASP A 62 -6.49 5.04 -8.05
C ASP A 62 -7.46 4.25 -7.20
N LEU A 63 -6.96 3.73 -6.07
CA LEU A 63 -7.80 2.96 -5.15
C LEU A 63 -8.90 3.85 -4.56
N VAL A 64 -8.60 5.11 -4.23
CA VAL A 64 -9.61 6.10 -3.79
C VAL A 64 -10.60 6.41 -4.92
N ASP A 65 -10.11 6.64 -6.13
CA ASP A 65 -10.95 6.97 -7.30
C ASP A 65 -11.86 5.80 -7.71
N MET A 66 -11.42 4.56 -7.45
CA MET A 66 -12.20 3.32 -7.60
C MET A 66 -13.24 3.13 -6.47
N GLY A 67 -13.35 4.06 -5.53
CA GLY A 67 -14.33 4.03 -4.43
C GLY A 67 -13.86 3.29 -3.18
N ASN A 68 -12.59 2.88 -3.09
CA ASN A 68 -12.07 2.25 -1.88
C ASN A 68 -11.81 3.26 -0.77
N ARG A 69 -11.99 2.80 0.46
CA ARG A 69 -11.56 3.53 1.64
C ARG A 69 -10.12 3.17 1.99
N VAL A 70 -9.19 3.98 1.51
CA VAL A 70 -7.76 3.82 1.81
C VAL A 70 -7.45 4.39 3.20
N LEU A 71 -6.95 3.54 4.09
CA LEU A 71 -6.43 3.92 5.39
C LEU A 71 -4.94 4.26 5.22
N ASN A 72 -4.58 5.52 5.45
CA ASN A 72 -3.21 6.02 5.29
C ASN A 72 -2.82 6.90 6.49
N PRO A 73 -1.83 6.51 7.30
CA PRO A 73 -1.39 7.26 8.47
C PRO A 73 -0.78 8.63 8.14
N PHE A 74 -0.31 8.85 6.91
CA PHE A 74 0.28 10.12 6.48
C PHE A 74 -0.74 11.13 5.95
N ILE A 75 -2.00 10.73 5.76
CA ILE A 75 -3.07 11.64 5.38
C ILE A 75 -3.78 12.08 6.66
N TRP A 76 -3.25 13.14 7.26
CA TRP A 76 -3.79 13.72 8.49
C TRP A 76 -5.09 14.45 8.18
N PRO A 77 -6.23 14.03 8.77
CA PRO A 77 -7.48 14.77 8.69
C PRO A 77 -7.28 16.21 9.20
N LYS A 78 -7.97 17.18 8.60
CA LYS A 78 -7.86 18.60 8.98
C LYS A 78 -8.04 18.85 10.49
N VAL A 79 -8.95 18.10 11.12
CA VAL A 79 -9.18 18.16 12.57
C VAL A 79 -7.94 17.83 13.40
N MET A 80 -7.05 16.98 12.89
CA MET A 80 -5.79 16.64 13.56
C MET A 80 -4.77 17.77 13.49
N ARG A 81 -4.74 18.54 12.39
CA ARG A 81 -3.82 19.69 12.26
C ARG A 81 -4.23 20.85 13.17
N GLU A 82 -5.53 21.04 13.34
CA GLU A 82 -6.07 22.20 14.06
C GLU A 82 -6.25 21.94 15.57
N LYS A 83 -6.58 20.70 15.97
CA LYS A 83 -6.93 20.36 17.37
C LYS A 83 -6.43 18.95 17.78
N PRO A 84 -5.11 18.74 17.90
CA PRO A 84 -4.51 17.43 18.21
C PRO A 84 -4.98 16.82 19.54
N GLN A 85 -5.36 17.64 20.51
CA GLN A 85 -5.84 17.22 21.84
C GLN A 85 -7.27 16.66 21.87
N LYS A 86 -8.04 16.77 20.78
CA LYS A 86 -9.45 16.32 20.71
C LYS A 86 -9.63 15.08 19.84
N TRP A 87 -8.66 14.16 19.87
CA TRP A 87 -8.73 12.96 19.04
C TRP A 87 -9.84 12.02 19.52
N PRO A 88 -10.84 11.72 18.68
CA PRO A 88 -11.75 10.62 18.95
C PRO A 88 -10.93 9.32 18.90
N LEU A 89 -11.05 8.44 19.90
CA LEU A 89 -10.36 7.14 19.92
C LEU A 89 -10.56 6.32 18.63
N ARG A 90 -11.70 6.49 17.96
CA ARG A 90 -12.01 5.85 16.68
C ARG A 90 -11.07 6.30 15.55
N LEU A 91 -10.68 7.58 15.54
CA LEU A 91 -9.80 8.15 14.53
C LEU A 91 -8.36 7.68 14.76
N MET A 92 -7.91 7.67 16.02
CA MET A 92 -6.63 7.09 16.45
C MET A 92 -6.45 5.67 15.92
N LYS A 93 -7.42 4.79 16.18
CA LYS A 93 -7.39 3.39 15.74
C LYS A 93 -7.34 3.21 14.22
N GLN A 94 -7.89 4.15 13.47
CA GLN A 94 -7.94 4.08 12.00
C GLN A 94 -6.64 4.56 11.34
N THR A 95 -5.93 5.49 12.00
CA THR A 95 -4.65 6.02 11.53
C THR A 95 -3.46 5.29 12.12
N SER A 96 -3.61 4.59 13.25
CA SER A 96 -2.56 3.74 13.82
C SER A 96 -2.49 2.41 13.08
N GLN A 97 -2.07 2.44 11.81
CA GLN A 97 -1.56 1.25 11.11
C GLN A 97 -0.08 1.01 11.39
N GLY A 98 0.52 1.79 12.29
CA GLY A 98 1.87 1.57 12.77
C GLY A 98 1.96 0.19 13.40
N CYS A 99 2.60 -0.75 12.70
CA CYS A 99 3.54 -1.64 13.35
C CYS A 99 4.39 -0.78 14.29
N ASP A 100 4.66 -1.25 15.51
CA ASP A 100 5.40 -0.54 16.57
C ASP A 100 6.30 0.54 15.99
N VAL A 101 5.87 1.80 16.11
CA VAL A 101 6.78 2.91 15.91
C VAL A 101 7.77 2.73 17.05
N PHE A 102 8.93 2.15 16.75
CA PHE A 102 10.04 2.05 17.69
C PHE A 102 10.34 3.47 18.17
N LEU A 103 9.77 3.82 19.32
CA LEU A 103 10.14 4.93 20.18
C LEU A 103 11.13 4.41 21.21
#